data_AF-A0A4R4YZI7-F1
#
_entry.id   AF-A0A4R4YZI7-F1
#
_cell.length_a   1.000
_cell.length_b   1.000
_cell.length_c   1.000
_cell.angle_alpha   90.00
_cell.angle_beta   90.00
_cell.angle_gamma   90.00
#
_symmetry.space_group_name_H-M   'P 1'
#
loop_
_entity.id
_entity.type
_entity.pdbx_description
1 polymer ?
#
loop_
_entity_poly.entity_id
_entity_poly.type
_entity_poly.pdbx_seq_one_letter_code
_entity_poly.pdbx_strand_id
1 'polypeptide(L)'
;MRAASTRLRPRPRLLLLAAAATGAAAVAARLMRAARPARTTWFAVTVQADPSELSGPSRPDALARLAERHEVRVIRAPGGRGSEIAVRAADGRTREEVRALKQLLETGEVLVVEGQPEGRRTALGGVARPMFRQLTRRGPR
;
A
#
# COMPACT_ATOMS: atom_id res chain seq x y z
N MET A 1 -42.55 60.46 -23.41
CA MET A 1 -41.29 59.86 -23.95
C MET A 1 -40.55 59.22 -22.78
N ARG A 2 -40.74 57.93 -22.50
CA ARG A 2 -40.05 56.72 -23.02
C ARG A 2 -38.59 56.56 -22.53
N ALA A 3 -38.43 55.64 -21.57
CA ALA A 3 -37.30 54.71 -21.34
C ALA A 3 -35.90 55.31 -21.04
N ALA A 4 -34.99 54.69 -20.29
CA ALA A 4 -34.83 53.28 -20.00
C ALA A 4 -34.04 53.09 -18.69
N SER A 5 -34.47 52.12 -17.88
CA SER A 5 -33.64 51.50 -16.87
C SER A 5 -32.48 50.76 -17.53
N THR A 6 -31.25 50.88 -17.04
CA THR A 6 -30.17 49.98 -17.43
C THR A 6 -29.47 49.45 -16.19
N ARG A 7 -29.96 48.31 -15.71
CA ARG A 7 -29.29 47.47 -14.72
C ARG A 7 -28.16 46.73 -15.43
N LEU A 8 -26.91 47.10 -15.17
CA LEU A 8 -25.75 46.32 -15.59
C LEU A 8 -25.57 45.16 -14.61
N ARG A 9 -25.87 43.94 -15.10
CA ARG A 9 -25.67 42.67 -14.40
C ARG A 9 -24.17 42.31 -14.38
N PRO A 10 -23.62 41.77 -13.27
CA PRO A 10 -22.28 41.20 -13.28
C PRO A 10 -22.28 39.89 -14.08
N ARG A 11 -21.29 39.70 -14.96
CA ARG A 11 -21.08 38.47 -15.73
C ARG A 11 -20.26 37.46 -14.89
N PRO A 12 -20.81 36.31 -14.46
CA PRO A 12 -20.05 35.28 -13.77
C PRO A 12 -19.60 34.24 -14.80
N ARG A 13 -18.42 34.42 -15.40
CA ARG A 13 -17.83 33.43 -16.31
C ARG A 13 -16.42 32.98 -15.91
N LEU A 14 -16.00 33.26 -14.68
CA LEU A 14 -14.63 33.00 -14.22
C LEU A 14 -14.50 31.93 -13.12
N LEU A 15 -15.46 31.00 -12.99
CA LEU A 15 -15.44 29.96 -11.94
C LEU A 15 -15.34 28.51 -12.46
N LEU A 16 -15.24 28.29 -13.77
CA LEU A 16 -15.22 26.93 -14.34
C LEU A 16 -13.82 26.35 -14.61
N LEU A 17 -12.75 27.15 -14.54
CA LEU A 17 -11.38 26.67 -14.80
C LEU A 17 -10.67 26.10 -13.56
N ALA A 18 -11.16 26.37 -12.34
CA ALA A 18 -10.49 25.91 -11.11
C ALA A 18 -10.80 24.45 -10.73
N ALA A 19 -11.90 23.86 -11.23
CA ALA A 19 -12.29 22.49 -10.89
C ALA A 19 -11.54 21.41 -11.70
N ALA A 20 -11.12 21.73 -12.93
CA ALA A 20 -10.43 20.78 -13.80
C ALA A 20 -8.97 20.55 -13.38
N ALA A 21 -8.28 21.58 -12.88
CA ALA A 21 -6.87 21.51 -12.50
C ALA A 21 -6.62 20.55 -11.32
N THR A 22 -7.53 20.52 -10.33
CA THR A 22 -7.40 19.66 -9.15
C THR A 22 -7.58 18.18 -9.49
N GLY A 23 -8.52 17.85 -10.39
CA GLY A 23 -8.73 16.49 -10.87
C GLY A 23 -7.53 15.97 -11.67
N ALA A 24 -7.01 16.78 -12.59
CA ALA A 24 -5.82 16.44 -13.37
C ALA A 24 -4.59 16.24 -12.48
N ALA A 25 -4.38 17.10 -11.48
CA ALA A 25 -3.28 16.95 -10.52
C ALA A 25 -3.38 15.66 -9.68
N ALA A 26 -4.58 15.28 -9.25
CA ALA A 26 -4.79 14.04 -8.50
C ALA A 26 -4.53 12.78 -9.34
N VAL A 27 -4.99 12.77 -10.60
CA VAL A 27 -4.73 11.68 -11.55
C VAL A 27 -3.24 11.60 -11.87
N ALA A 28 -2.60 12.73 -12.19
CA ALA A 28 -1.16 12.79 -12.46
C ALA A 28 -0.34 12.32 -11.24
N ALA A 29 -0.69 12.76 -10.02
CA ALA A 29 -0.02 12.30 -8.80
C ALA A 29 -0.21 10.80 -8.54
N ARG A 30 -1.37 10.22 -8.90
CA ARG A 30 -1.63 8.78 -8.80
C ARG A 30 -0.79 8.00 -9.81
N LEU A 31 -0.75 8.44 -11.06
CA LEU A 31 0.09 7.85 -12.12
C LEU A 31 1.57 7.96 -11.77
N MET A 32 2.04 9.11 -11.27
CA MET A 32 3.42 9.28 -10.80
C MET A 32 3.78 8.41 -9.61
N ARG A 33 2.84 8.20 -8.66
CA ARG A 33 3.06 7.27 -7.52
C ARG A 33 3.12 5.83 -7.98
N ALA A 34 2.30 5.44 -8.96
CA ALA A 34 2.34 4.11 -9.57
C ALA A 34 3.63 3.91 -10.39
N ALA A 35 4.12 4.98 -11.02
CA ALA A 35 5.35 5.00 -11.80
C ALA A 35 6.62 5.22 -10.96
N ARG A 36 6.53 5.37 -9.64
CA ARG A 36 7.74 5.46 -8.80
C ARG A 36 8.48 4.13 -8.93
N PRO A 37 9.76 4.14 -9.36
CA PRO A 37 10.54 2.92 -9.45
C PRO A 37 10.48 2.21 -8.10
N ALA A 38 10.24 0.90 -8.14
CA ALA A 38 10.20 0.08 -6.95
C ALA A 38 11.48 0.36 -6.17
N ARG A 39 11.35 1.01 -5.01
CA ARG A 39 12.51 1.37 -4.20
C ARG A 39 13.32 0.10 -3.99
N THR A 40 14.63 0.22 -3.88
CA THR A 40 15.57 -0.85 -3.48
C THR A 40 15.31 -1.39 -2.07
N THR A 41 14.11 -1.19 -1.55
CA THR A 41 13.61 -1.63 -0.26
C THR A 41 13.27 -3.11 -0.32
N TRP A 42 13.80 -3.83 0.66
CA TRP A 42 13.39 -5.18 0.99
C TRP A 42 11.98 -5.18 1.59
N PHE A 43 11.18 -6.16 1.19
CA PHE A 43 9.94 -6.52 1.86
C PHE A 43 10.14 -7.88 2.52
N ALA A 44 9.98 -7.96 3.83
CA ALA A 44 10.28 -9.15 4.60
C ALA A 44 9.07 -9.70 5.35
N VAL A 45 8.99 -11.02 5.45
CA VAL A 45 8.06 -11.76 6.30
C VAL A 45 8.83 -12.75 7.16
N THR A 46 8.41 -12.92 8.41
CA THR A 46 8.95 -13.96 9.30
C THR A 46 8.08 -15.21 9.19
N VAL A 47 8.69 -16.39 9.04
CA VAL A 47 8.02 -17.70 8.98
C VAL A 47 8.57 -18.63 10.04
N GLN A 48 7.70 -19.46 10.64
CA GLN A 48 8.12 -20.46 11.63
C GLN A 48 8.70 -21.73 10.96
N ALA A 49 9.84 -21.57 10.27
CA ALA A 49 10.58 -22.66 9.63
C ALA A 49 12.10 -22.46 9.81
N ASP A 50 12.89 -23.54 9.88
CA ASP A 50 14.35 -23.43 9.89
C ASP A 50 14.90 -22.98 8.52
N PRO A 51 15.97 -22.16 8.45
CA PRO A 51 16.51 -21.71 7.17
C PRO A 51 16.92 -22.84 6.22
N SER A 52 17.29 -24.02 6.75
CA SER A 52 17.65 -25.19 5.95
C SER A 52 16.46 -25.81 5.22
N GLU A 53 15.25 -25.70 5.78
CA GLU A 53 14.00 -26.14 5.12
C GLU A 53 13.63 -25.24 3.94
N LEU A 54 14.05 -23.97 4.00
CA LEU A 54 13.75 -22.95 2.99
C LEU A 54 14.85 -22.84 1.92
N SER A 55 15.90 -23.65 2.02
CA SER A 55 17.10 -23.59 1.18
C SER A 55 17.45 -24.95 0.61
N GLY A 56 18.24 -24.96 -0.47
CA GLY A 56 18.72 -26.20 -1.06
C GLY A 56 17.61 -27.06 -1.69
N PRO A 57 17.81 -28.39 -1.81
CA PRO A 57 16.92 -29.29 -2.54
C PRO A 57 15.52 -29.45 -1.95
N SER A 58 15.36 -29.22 -0.65
CA SER A 58 14.07 -29.31 0.06
C SER A 58 13.26 -28.02 0.01
N ARG A 59 13.77 -26.97 -0.67
CA ARG A 59 13.09 -25.68 -0.76
C ARG A 59 11.68 -25.85 -1.35
N PRO A 60 10.64 -25.28 -0.72
CA PRO A 60 9.28 -25.31 -1.25
C PRO A 60 9.17 -24.68 -2.65
N ASP A 61 8.43 -25.33 -3.55
CA ASP A 61 8.29 -24.89 -4.95
C ASP A 61 7.79 -23.45 -5.08
N ALA A 62 6.88 -23.03 -4.20
CA ALA A 62 6.37 -21.66 -4.19
C ALA A 62 7.49 -20.63 -3.92
N LEU A 63 8.42 -20.95 -3.01
CA LEU A 63 9.59 -20.12 -2.73
C LEU A 63 10.63 -20.20 -3.87
N ALA A 64 10.78 -21.36 -4.51
CA ALA A 64 11.65 -21.52 -5.67
C ALA A 64 11.20 -20.64 -6.85
N ARG A 65 9.92 -20.72 -7.24
CA ARG A 65 9.32 -19.89 -8.30
C ARG A 65 9.43 -18.39 -8.01
N LEU A 66 9.31 -18.00 -6.74
CA LEU A 66 9.49 -16.62 -6.33
C LEU A 66 10.95 -16.16 -6.53
N ALA A 67 11.92 -17.00 -6.16
CA ALA A 67 13.36 -16.73 -6.31
C ALA A 67 13.84 -16.70 -7.77
N GLU A 68 13.13 -17.35 -8.70
CA GLU A 68 13.41 -17.23 -10.14
C GLU A 68 13.12 -15.83 -10.70
N ARG A 69 12.17 -15.11 -10.09
CA ARG A 69 11.71 -13.80 -10.58
C ARG A 69 12.26 -12.62 -9.77
N HIS A 70 12.65 -12.87 -8.53
CA HIS A 70 13.06 -11.83 -7.59
C HIS A 70 14.33 -12.20 -6.84
N GLU A 71 15.10 -11.19 -6.42
CA GLU A 71 16.16 -11.41 -5.44
C GLU A 71 15.51 -11.71 -4.08
N VAL A 72 15.69 -12.95 -3.61
CA VAL A 72 15.17 -13.45 -2.34
C VAL A 72 16.32 -13.77 -1.39
N ARG A 73 16.20 -13.31 -0.14
CA ARG A 73 17.12 -13.67 0.95
C ARG A 73 16.36 -14.41 2.03
N VAL A 74 16.97 -15.48 2.53
CA VAL A 74 16.49 -16.22 3.70
C VAL A 74 17.56 -16.11 4.78
N ILE A 75 17.20 -15.56 5.93
CA ILE A 75 18.08 -15.45 7.11
C ILE A 75 17.33 -15.92 8.35
N ARG A 76 18.03 -16.16 9.47
CA ARG A 76 17.34 -16.37 10.75
C ARG A 76 16.59 -15.11 11.18
N ALA A 77 15.36 -15.29 11.63
CA ALA A 77 14.56 -14.20 12.18
C ALA A 77 15.04 -13.82 13.58
N PRO A 78 14.97 -12.53 13.95
CA PRO A 78 15.31 -12.08 15.29
C PRO A 78 14.43 -12.71 16.37
N GLY A 79 15.03 -13.01 17.52
CA GLY A 79 14.34 -13.54 18.69
C GLY A 79 13.93 -15.01 18.57
N GLY A 80 14.59 -15.79 17.72
CA GLY A 80 14.32 -17.22 17.58
C GLY A 80 12.97 -17.54 16.93
N ARG A 81 12.39 -16.60 16.17
CA ARG A 81 11.06 -16.73 15.56
C ARG A 81 11.04 -17.50 14.23
N GLY A 82 12.04 -18.34 13.98
CA GLY A 82 12.24 -19.05 12.71
C GLY A 82 13.10 -18.27 11.73
N SER A 83 12.60 -18.07 10.51
CA SER A 83 13.33 -17.47 9.38
C SER A 83 12.66 -16.21 8.86
N GLU A 84 13.45 -15.29 8.34
CA GLU A 84 12.96 -14.12 7.60
C GLU A 84 13.19 -14.34 6.10
N ILE A 85 12.12 -14.26 5.32
CA ILE A 85 12.14 -14.28 3.85
C ILE A 85 11.98 -12.84 3.38
N ALA A 86 13.01 -12.30 2.72
CA ALA A 86 13.04 -10.94 2.23
C ALA A 86 13.12 -10.91 0.70
N VAL A 87 12.28 -10.10 0.06
CA VAL A 87 12.22 -9.91 -1.39
C VAL A 87 12.55 -8.47 -1.76
N ARG A 88 13.51 -8.26 -2.67
CA ARG A 88 13.88 -6.92 -3.12
C ARG A 88 12.86 -6.36 -4.12
N ALA A 89 12.55 -5.07 -3.99
CA ALA A 89 11.71 -4.32 -4.95
C ALA A 89 10.30 -4.93 -5.17
N ALA A 90 9.71 -5.52 -4.11
CA ALA A 90 8.39 -6.14 -4.18
C ALA A 90 7.26 -5.11 -4.39
N ASP A 91 6.53 -5.28 -5.49
CA ASP A 91 5.30 -4.53 -5.80
C ASP A 91 4.10 -5.05 -4.98
N GLY A 92 2.88 -4.56 -5.27
CA GLY A 92 1.68 -4.99 -4.56
C GLY A 92 1.40 -6.49 -4.68
N ARG A 93 1.50 -7.03 -5.89
CA ARG A 93 1.24 -8.45 -6.19
C ARG A 93 2.31 -9.33 -5.56
N THR A 94 3.59 -8.97 -5.68
CA THR A 94 4.68 -9.72 -5.06
C THR A 94 4.53 -9.74 -3.53
N ARG A 95 4.09 -8.64 -2.91
CA ARG A 95 3.84 -8.60 -1.45
C ARG A 95 2.70 -9.54 -1.04
N GLU A 96 1.64 -9.62 -1.84
CA GLU A 96 0.54 -10.57 -1.62
C GLU A 96 1.02 -12.01 -1.77
N GLU A 97 1.79 -12.31 -2.81
CA GLU A 97 2.40 -13.62 -3.03
C GLU A 97 3.31 -14.05 -1.86
N VAL A 98 4.15 -13.14 -1.36
CA VAL A 98 5.02 -13.41 -0.19
C VAL A 98 4.21 -13.64 1.09
N ARG A 99 3.08 -12.94 1.27
CA ARG A 99 2.18 -13.19 2.41
C ARG A 99 1.46 -14.52 2.28
N ALA A 100 1.01 -14.86 1.08
CA ALA A 100 0.42 -16.16 0.80
C ALA A 100 1.43 -17.28 1.04
N LEU A 101 2.70 -17.09 0.64
CA LEU A 101 3.77 -18.03 0.95
C LEU A 101 3.95 -18.22 2.46
N LYS A 102 3.96 -17.13 3.25
CA LYS A 102 4.01 -17.25 4.72
C LYS A 102 2.84 -18.08 5.26
N GLN A 103 1.62 -17.83 4.80
CA GLN A 103 0.46 -18.61 5.24
C GLN A 103 0.61 -20.07 4.85
N LEU A 104 0.94 -20.37 3.58
CA LEU A 104 1.14 -21.74 3.12
C LEU A 104 2.19 -22.50 3.96
N LEU A 105 3.29 -21.84 4.32
CA LEU A 105 4.35 -22.45 5.14
C LEU A 105 3.93 -22.65 6.61
N GLU A 106 3.07 -21.81 7.16
CA GLU A 106 2.70 -21.85 8.58
C GLU A 106 1.42 -22.63 8.85
N THR A 107 0.47 -22.60 7.93
CA THR A 107 -0.87 -23.20 8.09
C THR A 107 -1.17 -24.27 7.05
N GLY A 108 -0.37 -24.36 5.97
CA GLY A 108 -0.66 -25.27 4.85
C GLY A 108 -1.75 -24.76 3.90
N GLU A 109 -2.31 -23.58 4.16
CA GLU A 109 -3.43 -23.00 3.39
C GLU A 109 -3.28 -21.49 3.23
N VAL A 110 -3.91 -20.93 2.20
CA VAL A 110 -3.93 -19.48 1.97
C VAL A 110 -5.34 -18.98 2.16
N LEU A 111 -5.52 -18.03 3.08
CA LEU A 111 -6.83 -17.46 3.34
C LEU A 111 -7.14 -16.38 2.31
N VAL A 112 -8.19 -16.61 1.52
CA VAL A 112 -8.70 -15.66 0.53
C VAL A 112 -9.93 -14.99 1.12
N VAL A 113 -9.91 -13.65 1.20
CA VAL A 113 -11.08 -12.89 1.63
C VAL A 113 -11.86 -12.43 0.41
N GLU A 114 -13.04 -13.00 0.21
CA GLU A 114 -13.98 -12.53 -0.81
C GLU A 114 -14.89 -11.42 -0.24
N GLY A 115 -15.06 -10.33 -0.99
CA GLY A 115 -16.09 -9.34 -0.72
C GLY A 115 -15.94 -8.52 0.57
N GLN A 116 -14.72 -8.36 1.13
CA GLN A 116 -14.54 -7.54 2.32
C GLN A 116 -14.90 -6.07 2.03
N PRO A 117 -15.84 -5.45 2.76
CA PRO A 117 -16.14 -4.05 2.56
C PRO A 117 -14.91 -3.20 2.93
N GLU A 118 -14.35 -2.50 1.93
CA GLU A 118 -13.31 -1.51 2.20
C GLU A 118 -13.91 -0.39 3.04
N GLY A 119 -13.46 -0.28 4.29
CA GLY A 119 -13.82 0.82 5.18
C GLY A 119 -13.41 2.14 4.52
N ARG A 120 -14.38 2.87 3.96
CA ARG A 120 -14.13 4.20 3.40
C ARG A 120 -13.80 5.14 4.54
N ARG A 121 -12.62 5.77 4.46
CA ARG A 121 -12.29 6.87 5.38
C ARG A 121 -13.27 8.00 5.15
N THR A 122 -13.97 8.40 6.21
CA THR A 122 -14.78 9.62 6.19
C THR A 122 -13.87 10.84 6.07
N ALA A 123 -14.37 11.91 5.46
CA ALA A 123 -13.63 13.18 5.35
C ALA A 123 -13.17 13.68 6.73
N LEU A 124 -14.01 13.52 7.75
CA LEU A 124 -13.68 13.84 9.15
C LEU A 124 -12.47 13.05 9.67
N GLY A 125 -12.41 11.74 9.39
CA GLY A 125 -11.30 10.88 9.80
C GLY A 125 -9.98 11.14 9.05
N GLY A 126 -10.04 11.73 7.85
CA GLY A 126 -8.86 12.17 7.11
C GLY A 126 -8.24 13.44 7.68
N VAL A 127 -9.07 14.41 8.06
CA VAL A 127 -8.67 15.75 8.51
C VAL A 127 -8.22 15.73 9.98
N ALA A 128 -8.84 14.93 10.84
CA ALA A 128 -8.50 14.85 12.27
C ALA A 128 -7.22 14.02 12.57
N ARG A 129 -6.65 13.36 11.55
CA ARG A 129 -5.53 12.42 11.68
C ARG A 129 -4.24 12.99 12.31
N PRO A 130 -3.83 14.25 12.04
CA PRO A 130 -2.67 14.84 12.71
C PRO A 130 -2.90 15.00 14.21
N MET A 131 -4.11 15.43 14.60
CA MET A 131 -4.50 15.69 15.99
C MET A 131 -4.60 14.39 16.81
N PHE A 132 -5.22 13.34 16.26
CA PHE A 132 -5.35 12.06 16.96
C PHE A 132 -4.02 11.30 17.12
N ARG A 133 -3.07 11.45 16.19
CA ARG A 133 -1.75 10.79 16.30
C ARG A 133 -0.89 11.34 17.45
N GLN A 134 -1.16 12.56 17.87
CA GLN A 134 -0.44 13.23 18.96
C GLN A 134 -0.98 12.81 20.35
N LEU A 135 -2.26 12.43 20.43
CA LEU A 135 -2.90 12.00 21.67
C LEU A 135 -2.55 10.56 22.07
N THR A 136 -2.31 9.67 21.10
CA THR A 136 -2.04 8.24 21.39
C THR A 136 -0.56 7.92 21.65
N ARG A 137 0.34 8.91 21.60
CA ARG A 137 1.78 8.73 21.91
C ARG A 137 2.16 9.05 23.35
N ARG A 138 1.26 9.61 24.17
CA ARG A 138 1.48 9.78 25.61
C ARG A 138 0.72 8.68 26.36
N GLY A 139 1.37 7.52 26.51
CA GLY A 139 1.07 6.64 27.62
C GLY A 139 1.63 7.25 28.92
N PRO A 140 0.96 7.07 30.08
CA PRO A 140 1.50 7.49 31.37
C PRO A 140 2.78 6.71 31.65
N ARG A 141 3.80 7.41 32.12
CA ARG A 141 5.04 6.81 32.64
C ARG A 141 4.79 6.23 34.02
#